data_AF-A0A5B7BIB8-F1
#
_entry.id   AF-A0A5B7BIB8-F1
#
_cell.length_a   1.000
_cell.length_b   1.000
_cell.length_c   1.000
_cell.angle_alpha   90.00
_cell.angle_beta   90.00
_cell.angle_gamma   90.00
#
_symmetry.space_group_name_H-M   'P 1'
#
loop_
_entity.id
_entity.type
_entity.pdbx_description
1 polymer ?
#
loop_
_entity_poly.entity_id
_entity_poly.type
_entity_poly.pdbx_seq_one_letter_code
_entity_poly.pdbx_strand_id
1 'polypeptide(L)'
;MASENEQQAWIKEEPTPNAAYLQKFRLYETRSNFYMIGRDKNRTFWRVLKINRLEPSELNILEDSTIYSEIECCDLLKRIHEGNKSTGGLKFVTTCYGIVGIIKFLGPYYMLLITKRRELGRICGHAVYAITKSEMIPI
;
A
#
# COMPACT_ATOMS: atom_id res chain seq x y z
N MET A 1 -19.41 37.32 -28.88
CA MET A 1 -17.97 37.13 -28.61
C MET A 1 -17.77 36.75 -27.15
N ALA A 2 -18.21 35.56 -26.76
CA ALA A 2 -18.05 34.99 -25.43
C ALA A 2 -18.21 33.48 -25.55
N SER A 3 -17.18 32.77 -26.03
CA SER A 3 -17.23 31.30 -26.07
C SER A 3 -15.87 30.60 -26.13
N GLU A 4 -14.74 31.31 -26.02
CA GLU A 4 -13.41 30.66 -26.10
C GLU A 4 -12.70 30.55 -24.73
N ASN A 5 -13.21 31.22 -23.68
CA ASN A 5 -12.51 31.30 -22.39
C ASN A 5 -12.97 30.27 -21.32
N GLU A 6 -14.04 29.53 -21.52
CA GLU A 6 -14.54 28.56 -20.52
C GLU A 6 -13.99 27.14 -20.70
N GLN A 7 -13.45 26.79 -21.87
CA GLN A 7 -12.90 25.45 -22.12
C GLN A 7 -11.45 25.27 -21.61
N GLN A 8 -10.75 26.34 -21.24
CA GLN A 8 -9.37 26.27 -20.74
C GLN A 8 -9.23 26.04 -19.22
N ALA A 9 -10.35 26.00 -18.49
CA ALA A 9 -10.35 25.85 -17.03
C ALA A 9 -10.20 24.40 -16.53
N TRP A 10 -10.26 23.38 -17.40
CA TRP A 10 -10.28 21.97 -16.98
C TRP A 10 -8.98 21.19 -17.13
N ILE A 11 -7.88 21.83 -17.53
CA ILE A 11 -6.58 21.14 -17.65
C ILE A 11 -5.44 22.05 -17.19
N LYS A 12 -5.46 22.45 -15.91
CA LYS A 12 -4.25 22.89 -15.18
C LYS A 12 -4.41 22.59 -13.69
N GLU A 13 -4.61 21.32 -13.33
CA GLU A 13 -4.09 20.89 -12.03
C GLU A 13 -2.58 20.76 -12.21
N GLU A 14 -1.84 21.73 -11.68
CA GLU A 14 -0.40 21.58 -11.44
C GLU A 14 -0.21 20.27 -10.65
N PRO A 15 0.60 19.31 -11.13
CA PRO A 15 0.81 18.07 -10.40
C PRO A 15 1.39 18.43 -9.03
N THR A 16 0.63 18.15 -7.96
CA THR A 16 1.11 18.37 -6.60
C THR A 16 2.47 17.68 -6.47
N PRO A 17 3.57 18.40 -6.18
CA PRO A 17 4.93 17.83 -6.16
C PRO A 17 5.12 16.70 -5.13
N ASN A 18 4.10 16.48 -4.29
CA ASN A 18 4.12 15.60 -3.11
C ASN A 18 3.16 14.40 -3.18
N ALA A 19 2.58 14.07 -4.33
CA ALA A 19 1.92 12.78 -4.47
C ALA A 19 3.01 11.68 -4.52
N ALA A 20 3.45 11.21 -3.35
CA ALA A 20 4.37 10.10 -3.23
C ALA A 20 3.73 8.85 -3.88
N TYR A 21 3.98 8.65 -5.16
CA TYR A 21 3.47 7.49 -5.89
C TYR A 21 4.18 6.23 -5.38
N LEU A 22 3.53 5.55 -4.44
CA LEU A 22 4.01 4.29 -3.89
C LEU A 22 3.97 3.22 -4.99
N GLN A 23 5.08 2.50 -5.19
CA GLN A 23 5.21 1.52 -6.28
C GLN A 23 5.54 0.11 -5.78
N LYS A 24 6.09 0.01 -4.57
CA LYS A 24 6.57 -1.25 -4.00
C LYS A 24 6.12 -1.34 -2.56
N PHE A 25 5.58 -2.50 -2.21
CA PHE A 25 5.00 -2.72 -0.90
C PHE A 25 5.56 -3.99 -0.28
N ARG A 26 5.69 -3.98 1.04
CA ARG A 26 6.05 -5.15 1.85
C ARG A 26 4.98 -5.33 2.92
N LEU A 27 4.40 -6.51 2.95
CA LEU A 27 3.46 -6.91 3.98
C LEU A 27 4.22 -7.61 5.11
N TYR A 28 3.93 -7.18 6.32
CA TYR A 28 4.38 -7.81 7.54
C TYR A 28 3.19 -8.15 8.42
N GLU A 29 3.35 -9.14 9.29
CA GLU A 29 2.36 -9.54 10.27
C GLU A 29 2.94 -9.59 11.68
N THR A 30 2.09 -9.26 12.64
CA THR A 30 2.19 -9.74 14.02
C THR A 30 0.98 -10.61 14.31
N ARG A 31 0.86 -11.12 15.54
CA ARG A 31 -0.32 -11.86 15.98
C ARG A 31 -1.63 -11.08 15.75
N SER A 32 -1.61 -9.76 15.92
CA SER A 32 -2.83 -8.95 15.99
C SER A 32 -3.06 -8.02 14.80
N ASN A 33 -2.03 -7.76 13.99
CA ASN A 33 -2.11 -6.79 12.90
C ASN A 33 -1.28 -7.22 11.70
N PHE A 34 -1.74 -6.81 10.52
CA PHE A 34 -0.88 -6.64 9.35
C PHE A 34 -0.37 -5.19 9.27
N TYR A 35 0.84 -5.04 8.73
CA TYR A 35 1.47 -3.77 8.42
C TYR A 35 1.92 -3.78 6.96
N MET A 36 1.29 -2.96 6.13
CA MET A 36 1.70 -2.74 4.75
C MET A 36 2.63 -1.53 4.69
N ILE A 37 3.88 -1.77 4.31
CA ILE A 37 4.89 -0.74 4.15
C ILE A 37 5.02 -0.42 2.67
N GLY A 38 4.53 0.74 2.25
CA GLY A 38 4.65 1.23 0.89
C GLY A 38 5.81 2.20 0.75
N ARG A 39 6.49 2.15 -0.40
CA ARG A 39 7.51 3.13 -0.77
C ARG A 39 7.41 3.56 -2.22
N ASP A 40 7.91 4.75 -2.50
CA ASP A 40 8.04 5.26 -3.86
C ASP A 40 9.22 4.60 -4.62
N LYS A 41 9.39 4.99 -5.89
CA LYS A 41 10.44 4.45 -6.78
C LYS A 41 11.83 4.83 -6.29
N ASN A 42 12.01 6.08 -5.85
CA ASN A 42 13.29 6.66 -5.51
C ASN A 42 13.71 6.35 -4.07
N ARG A 43 12.86 5.67 -3.29
CA ARG A 43 13.11 5.39 -1.88
C ARG A 43 13.34 6.70 -1.12
N THR A 44 12.41 7.62 -1.27
CA THR A 44 12.38 8.90 -0.57
C THR A 44 11.26 8.93 0.46
N PHE A 45 10.14 8.24 0.19
CA PHE A 45 8.96 8.26 1.04
C PHE A 45 8.51 6.85 1.38
N TRP A 46 8.28 6.62 2.68
CA TRP A 46 7.69 5.40 3.22
C TRP A 46 6.38 5.75 3.93
N ARG A 47 5.36 4.92 3.69
CA ARG A 47 4.03 5.04 4.28
C ARG A 47 3.62 3.71 4.87
N VAL A 48 2.80 3.77 5.92
CA VAL A 48 2.39 2.60 6.68
C VAL A 48 0.87 2.53 6.72
N LEU A 49 0.32 1.38 6.35
CA LEU A 49 -1.08 1.04 6.54
C LEU A 49 -1.15 -0.13 7.53
N LYS A 50 -1.94 0.03 8.59
CA LYS A 50 -2.16 -0.99 9.62
C LYS A 50 -3.55 -1.60 9.45
N ILE A 51 -3.64 -2.92 9.49
CA ILE A 51 -4.89 -3.67 9.36
C ILE A 51 -5.02 -4.59 10.57
N ASN A 52 -6.11 -4.45 11.32
CA ASN A 52 -6.40 -5.32 12.47
C ASN A 52 -6.80 -6.72 12.01
N ARG A 53 -6.38 -7.76 12.75
CA ARG A 53 -6.66 -9.18 12.45
C ARG A 53 -7.42 -9.92 13.55
N LEU A 54 -7.72 -9.25 14.65
CA LEU A 54 -8.33 -9.89 15.82
C LEU A 54 -9.86 -9.93 15.73
N GLU A 55 -10.47 -8.98 15.03
CA GLU A 55 -11.92 -8.93 14.86
C GLU A 55 -12.32 -9.51 13.50
N PRO A 56 -12.81 -10.76 13.41
CA PRO A 56 -13.18 -11.38 12.14
C PRO A 56 -14.43 -10.75 11.51
N SER A 57 -15.25 -10.04 12.30
CA SER A 57 -16.53 -9.50 11.86
C SER A 57 -16.41 -8.12 11.20
N GLU A 58 -15.38 -7.36 11.55
CA GLU A 58 -15.19 -5.98 11.14
C GLU A 58 -13.80 -5.72 10.56
N LEU A 59 -13.76 -5.03 9.42
CA LEU A 59 -12.52 -4.64 8.78
C LEU A 59 -12.04 -3.29 9.31
N ASN A 60 -11.02 -3.32 10.18
CA ASN A 60 -10.42 -2.12 10.76
C ASN A 60 -9.06 -1.81 10.12
N ILE A 61 -9.01 -0.74 9.32
CA ILE A 61 -7.82 -0.28 8.59
C ILE A 61 -7.50 1.15 9.03
N LEU A 62 -6.24 1.39 9.36
CA LEU A 62 -5.73 2.69 9.77
C LEU A 62 -4.53 3.07 8.91
N GLU A 63 -4.64 4.21 8.24
CA GLU A 63 -3.51 4.84 7.57
C GLU A 63 -2.71 5.66 8.58
N ASP A 64 -1.38 5.48 8.59
CA ASP A 64 -0.48 6.38 9.29
C ASP A 64 -0.24 7.61 8.41
N SER A 65 -0.58 8.79 8.93
CA SER A 65 -0.40 10.07 8.23
C SER A 65 1.06 10.49 8.14
N THR A 66 1.96 9.85 8.88
CA THR A 66 3.39 10.16 8.91
C THR A 66 4.06 9.68 7.63
N ILE A 67 4.87 10.57 7.03
CA ILE A 67 5.81 10.21 5.97
C ILE A 67 7.14 9.88 6.63
N TYR A 68 7.62 8.65 6.42
CA TYR A 68 8.90 8.20 6.97
C TYR A 68 10.00 8.23 5.92
N SER A 69 11.24 8.43 6.37
CA SER A 69 12.46 8.06 5.65
C SER A 69 12.75 6.55 5.76
N GLU A 70 13.75 6.05 5.03
CA GLU A 70 14.16 4.63 5.11
C GLU A 70 14.54 4.24 6.54
N ILE A 71 15.32 5.10 7.21
CA ILE A 71 15.88 4.84 8.54
C ILE A 71 14.76 4.82 9.57
N GLU A 72 13.88 5.84 9.57
CA GLU A 72 12.76 5.90 10.51
C GLU A 72 11.80 4.73 10.32
N CYS A 73 11.56 4.32 9.07
CA CYS A 73 10.74 3.14 8.77
C CYS A 73 11.41 1.86 9.28
N CYS A 74 12.73 1.69 9.10
CA CYS A 74 13.46 0.56 9.66
C CYS A 74 13.35 0.50 11.18
N ASP A 75 13.49 1.64 11.86
CA ASP A 75 13.42 1.72 13.31
C ASP A 75 11.99 1.53 13.82
N LEU A 76 10.97 1.97 13.09
CA LEU A 76 9.58 1.63 13.34
C LEU A 76 9.36 0.11 13.30
N LEU A 77 9.83 -0.57 12.26
CA LEU A 77 9.68 -2.03 12.14
C LEU A 77 10.39 -2.77 13.28
N LYS A 78 11.59 -2.32 13.69
CA LYS A 78 12.29 -2.88 14.88
C LYS A 78 11.48 -2.70 16.16
N ARG A 79 10.95 -1.49 16.40
CA ARG A 79 10.12 -1.22 17.59
C ARG A 79 8.85 -2.08 17.61
N ILE A 80 8.19 -2.26 16.47
CA ILE A 80 7.03 -3.15 16.35
C ILE A 80 7.45 -4.60 16.63
N HIS A 81 8.59 -5.05 16.09
CA HIS A 81 9.09 -6.39 16.34
C HIS A 81 9.36 -6.65 17.83
N GLU A 82 10.14 -5.79 18.49
CA GLU A 82 10.47 -5.94 19.91
C GLU A 82 9.20 -5.83 20.79
N GLY A 83 8.28 -4.92 20.47
CA GLY A 83 7.01 -4.79 21.18
C GLY A 83 6.07 -6.00 21.05
N ASN A 84 6.29 -6.86 20.05
CA ASN A 84 5.52 -8.08 19.83
C ASN A 84 6.32 -9.36 20.08
N LYS A 85 7.53 -9.27 20.64
CA LYS A 85 8.46 -10.41 20.78
C LYS A 85 7.85 -11.60 21.53
N SER A 86 7.06 -11.34 22.58
CA SER A 86 6.34 -12.36 23.35
C SER A 86 5.29 -13.14 22.56
N THR A 87 4.83 -12.59 21.42
CA THR A 87 3.85 -13.22 20.52
C THR A 87 4.47 -13.62 19.17
N GLY A 88 5.80 -13.71 19.11
CA GLY A 88 6.54 -14.14 17.92
C GLY A 88 7.07 -13.00 17.04
N GLY A 89 6.91 -11.75 17.47
CA GLY A 89 7.46 -10.57 16.82
C GLY A 89 6.77 -10.19 15.51
N LEU A 90 7.40 -9.25 14.80
CA LEU A 90 7.03 -8.86 13.43
C LEU A 90 7.68 -9.81 12.43
N LYS A 91 6.86 -10.38 11.54
CA LYS A 91 7.29 -11.34 10.50
C LYS A 91 7.00 -10.78 9.12
N PHE A 92 7.92 -11.00 8.19
CA PHE A 92 7.69 -10.67 6.79
C PHE A 92 6.78 -11.72 6.14
N VAL A 93 5.78 -11.27 5.38
CA VAL A 93 4.82 -12.15 4.71
C VAL A 93 5.14 -12.21 3.21
N THR A 94 5.04 -11.08 2.51
CA THR A 94 5.26 -11.03 1.06
C THR A 94 5.56 -9.62 0.57
N THR A 95 6.14 -9.53 -0.62
CA THR A 95 6.20 -8.27 -1.37
C THR A 95 5.06 -8.20 -2.36
N CYS A 96 4.46 -7.03 -2.53
CA CYS A 96 3.42 -6.82 -3.52
C CYS A 96 3.56 -5.48 -4.24
N TYR A 97 2.75 -5.31 -5.27
CA TYR A 97 2.68 -4.14 -6.13
C TYR A 97 1.42 -3.31 -5.89
N GLY A 98 0.52 -3.79 -5.02
CA GLY A 98 -0.72 -3.14 -4.66
C GLY A 98 -1.70 -4.12 -4.02
N ILE A 99 -2.66 -3.55 -3.31
CA ILE A 99 -3.87 -4.23 -2.84
C ILE A 99 -4.92 -4.00 -3.91
N VAL A 100 -5.50 -5.08 -4.46
CA VAL A 100 -6.61 -4.98 -5.41
C VAL A 100 -7.89 -4.59 -4.67
N GLY A 101 -8.10 -5.21 -3.51
CA GLY A 101 -9.26 -4.97 -2.66
C GLY A 101 -9.29 -5.94 -1.49
N ILE A 102 -10.31 -5.79 -0.66
CA ILE A 102 -10.59 -6.67 0.46
C ILE A 102 -12.00 -7.22 0.29
N ILE A 103 -12.14 -8.54 0.39
CA ILE A 103 -13.35 -9.27 0.06
C ILE A 103 -13.80 -10.06 1.29
N LYS A 104 -15.08 -9.96 1.66
CA LYS A 104 -15.69 -10.79 2.70
C LYS A 104 -16.47 -11.93 2.05
N PHE A 105 -16.15 -13.16 2.42
CA PHE A 105 -16.94 -14.34 2.07
C PHE A 105 -17.81 -14.77 3.27
N LEU A 106 -18.08 -16.07 3.42
CA LEU A 106 -18.77 -16.64 4.58
C LEU A 106 -17.88 -16.71 5.85
N GLY A 107 -16.60 -16.35 5.73
CA GLY A 107 -15.60 -16.43 6.80
C GLY A 107 -14.95 -15.06 7.08
N PRO A 108 -13.62 -15.02 7.33
CA PRO A 108 -12.93 -13.76 7.58
C PRO A 108 -12.90 -12.88 6.31
N TYR A 109 -12.42 -11.65 6.47
CA TYR A 109 -12.03 -10.84 5.32
C TYR A 109 -10.78 -11.39 4.67
N TYR A 110 -10.64 -11.20 3.37
CA TYR A 110 -9.47 -11.62 2.60
C TYR A 110 -8.89 -10.43 1.85
N MET A 111 -7.59 -10.21 2.01
CA MET A 111 -6.85 -9.20 1.28
C MET A 111 -6.31 -9.79 -0.02
N LEU A 112 -6.70 -9.22 -1.17
CA LEU A 112 -6.22 -9.63 -2.48
C LEU A 112 -5.05 -8.75 -2.93
N LEU A 113 -3.88 -9.35 -3.12
CA LEU A 113 -2.63 -8.67 -3.44
C LEU A 113 -2.12 -8.99 -4.84
N ILE A 114 -1.49 -8.02 -5.49
CA ILE A 114 -0.72 -8.22 -6.72
C ILE A 114 0.71 -8.60 -6.35
N THR A 115 1.09 -9.86 -6.48
CA THR A 115 2.44 -10.33 -6.09
C THR A 115 3.41 -10.42 -7.27
N LYS A 116 2.90 -10.56 -8.49
CA LYS A 116 3.69 -10.42 -9.72
C LYS A 116 2.93 -9.62 -10.76
N ARG A 117 3.69 -8.81 -11.50
CA ARG A 117 3.21 -8.04 -12.64
C ARG A 117 4.23 -8.05 -13.77
N ARG A 118 3.77 -7.86 -15.01
CA ARG A 118 4.60 -7.74 -16.21
C ARG A 118 4.28 -6.44 -16.91
N GLU A 119 5.29 -5.65 -17.28
CA GLU A 119 5.08 -4.43 -18.08
C GLU A 119 4.59 -4.85 -19.48
N LEU A 120 3.46 -4.29 -19.90
CA LEU A 120 2.91 -4.50 -21.24
C LEU A 120 3.35 -3.41 -22.21
N GLY A 121 3.58 -2.20 -21.70
CA GLY A 121 3.93 -1.05 -22.51
C GLY A 121 3.80 0.24 -21.71
N ARG A 122 3.85 1.37 -22.42
CA ARG A 122 3.77 2.71 -21.85
C ARG A 122 2.80 3.57 -22.64
N ILE A 123 1.99 4.35 -21.92
CA ILE A 123 1.10 5.37 -22.48
C ILE A 123 1.53 6.70 -21.90
N CYS A 124 1.95 7.65 -22.75
CA CYS A 124 2.42 8.98 -22.34
C CYS A 124 3.48 8.93 -21.21
N GLY A 125 4.40 7.95 -21.25
CA GLY A 125 5.44 7.77 -20.23
C GLY A 125 5.02 6.94 -19.00
N HIS A 126 3.72 6.70 -18.79
CA HIS A 126 3.19 5.88 -17.70
C HIS A 126 3.20 4.40 -18.09
N ALA A 127 3.83 3.57 -17.25
CA ALA A 127 3.92 2.13 -17.50
C ALA A 127 2.60 1.42 -17.17
N VAL A 128 2.13 0.60 -18.11
CA VAL A 128 0.95 -0.25 -17.98
C VAL A 128 1.40 -1.66 -17.68
N TYR A 129 0.83 -2.28 -16.66
CA TYR A 129 1.22 -3.61 -16.19
C TYR A 129 0.06 -4.59 -16.24
N ALA A 130 0.32 -5.81 -16.70
CA ALA A 130 -0.56 -6.96 -16.46
C ALA A 130 -0.27 -7.55 -15.09
N ILE A 131 -1.33 -7.91 -14.35
CA ILE A 131 -1.21 -8.77 -13.17
C ILE A 131 -0.92 -10.19 -13.67
N THR A 132 0.21 -10.75 -13.26
CA THR A 132 0.61 -12.12 -13.65
C THR A 132 0.49 -13.10 -12.49
N LYS A 133 0.48 -12.62 -11.24
CA LYS A 133 0.16 -13.41 -10.07
C LYS A 133 -0.52 -12.55 -9.03
N SER A 134 -1.56 -13.08 -8.42
CA SER A 134 -2.20 -12.55 -7.23
C SER A 134 -2.16 -13.57 -6.11
N GLU A 135 -2.23 -13.08 -4.87
CA GLU A 135 -2.36 -13.91 -3.68
C GLU A 135 -3.47 -13.35 -2.80
N MET A 136 -4.24 -14.25 -2.19
CA MET A 136 -5.32 -13.91 -1.28
C MET A 136 -4.93 -14.35 0.12
N ILE A 137 -4.89 -13.40 1.06
CA ILE A 137 -4.45 -13.64 2.44
C ILE A 137 -5.63 -13.39 3.38
N PRO A 138 -6.02 -14.36 4.23
CA PRO A 138 -7.05 -14.14 5.23
C PRO A 138 -6.56 -13.12 6.27
N ILE A 139 -7.41 -12.16 6.59
CA ILE A 139 -7.20 -11.14 7.61
C ILE A 139 -7.44 -11.73 8.98
#